data_AF-A0AA42LFZ1-F1
#
_entry.id   AF-A0AA42LFZ1-F1
#
_cell.length_a   1.000
_cell.length_b   1.000
_cell.length_c   1.000
_cell.angle_alpha   90.00
_cell.angle_beta   90.00
_cell.angle_gamma   90.00
#
_symmetry.space_group_name_H-M   'P 1'
#
loop_
_entity.id
_entity.type
_entity.pdbx_description
1 polymer ?
#
loop_
_entity_poly.entity_id
_entity_poly.type
_entity_poly.pdbx_seq_one_letter_code
_entity_poly.pdbx_strand_id
1 'polypeptide(L)'
;MGTVKLKSSDEVFQLKISLLGSDPEIWRTIQISSAATLSTLHKAIQSAFDWEDSHLHEFTTIKHEKINKRQKLKEVLRVGKKIIYTYDFGDCWEHLITVESRQSPDLNKKYPCCIDGQNHAPFEDIGGIFGYLDILDALQDPKHPRYDDYMQIIEDEIGEIEFDPTYFNSHDIKF
;
A
#
# COMPACT_ATOMS: atom_id res chain seq x y z
N MET A 1 5.96 6.86 15.18
CA MET A 1 7.13 5.95 15.11
C MET A 1 8.41 6.77 15.28
N GLY A 2 9.46 6.22 15.91
CA GLY A 2 10.74 6.93 16.07
C GLY A 2 11.55 6.92 14.77
N THR A 3 11.85 8.08 14.21
CA THR A 3 12.70 8.21 13.02
C THR A 3 14.16 7.89 13.40
N VAL A 4 14.70 6.79 12.89
CA VAL A 4 16.14 6.49 13.01
C VAL A 4 16.88 7.35 12.00
N LYS A 5 17.85 8.16 12.45
CA LYS A 5 18.78 8.84 11.52
C LYS A 5 19.62 7.80 10.80
N LEU A 6 19.45 7.68 9.49
CA LEU A 6 20.28 6.82 8.67
C LEU A 6 21.71 7.39 8.57
N LYS A 7 22.68 6.49 8.49
CA LYS A 7 24.09 6.75 8.24
C LYS A 7 24.43 6.40 6.79
N SER A 8 25.51 6.93 6.25
CA SER A 8 25.96 6.64 4.87
C SER A 8 26.22 5.15 4.59
N SER A 9 26.52 4.37 5.63
CA SER A 9 26.70 2.91 5.57
C SER A 9 25.40 2.11 5.56
N ASP A 10 24.25 2.76 5.80
CA ASP A 10 22.96 2.09 5.75
C ASP A 10 22.53 1.87 4.30
N GLU A 11 21.60 0.96 4.10
CA GLU A 11 21.04 0.63 2.79
C GLU A 11 19.55 0.94 2.82
N VAL A 12 19.06 1.63 1.79
CA VAL A 12 17.64 1.91 1.56
C VAL A 12 17.17 1.02 0.43
N PHE A 13 16.04 0.35 0.65
CA PHE A 13 15.33 -0.37 -0.40
C PHE A 13 14.29 0.53 -1.04
N GLN A 14 14.20 0.46 -2.37
CA GLN A 14 13.06 0.93 -3.12
C GLN A 14 12.14 -0.26 -3.40
N LEU A 15 10.93 -0.18 -2.88
CA LEU A 15 9.91 -1.22 -2.96
C LEU A 15 8.78 -0.75 -3.85
N LYS A 16 8.47 -1.48 -4.92
CA LYS A 16 7.18 -1.36 -5.59
C LYS A 16 6.18 -2.25 -4.86
N ILE A 17 5.03 -1.68 -4.50
CA ILE A 17 3.95 -2.32 -3.77
C ILE A 17 2.71 -2.19 -4.64
N SER A 18 2.26 -3.31 -5.20
CA SER A 18 1.14 -3.36 -6.15
C SER A 18 -0.04 -4.09 -5.53
N LEU A 19 -1.23 -3.50 -5.57
CA LEU A 19 -2.46 -4.14 -5.15
C LEU A 19 -2.90 -5.15 -6.22
N LEU A 20 -2.96 -6.42 -5.86
CA LEU A 20 -3.34 -7.50 -6.77
C LEU A 20 -4.84 -7.46 -7.08
N GLY A 21 -5.18 -7.80 -8.33
CA GLY A 21 -6.56 -7.82 -8.83
C GLY A 21 -7.09 -6.48 -9.33
N SER A 22 -6.30 -5.39 -9.22
CA SER A 22 -6.64 -4.09 -9.79
C SER A 22 -6.26 -3.98 -11.27
N ASP A 23 -7.18 -3.42 -12.08
CA ASP A 23 -6.92 -2.98 -13.46
C ASP A 23 -7.75 -1.70 -13.73
N PRO A 24 -7.12 -0.51 -13.89
CA PRO A 24 -5.68 -0.26 -13.96
C PRO A 24 -4.92 -0.54 -12.65
N GLU A 25 -3.64 -0.89 -12.74
CA GLU A 25 -2.82 -1.26 -11.58
C GLU A 25 -2.77 -0.13 -10.53
N ILE A 26 -3.20 -0.41 -9.30
CA ILE A 26 -2.99 0.47 -8.14
C ILE A 26 -1.67 0.10 -7.48
N TRP A 27 -0.74 1.05 -7.40
CA TRP A 27 0.59 0.77 -6.83
C TRP A 27 1.25 1.99 -6.20
N ARG A 28 2.24 1.73 -5.34
CA ARG A 28 3.07 2.73 -4.65
C ARG A 28 4.54 2.31 -4.69
N THR A 29 5.45 3.28 -4.84
CA THR A 29 6.89 3.06 -4.67
C THR A 29 7.37 3.72 -3.39
N ILE A 30 7.72 2.88 -2.41
CA ILE A 30 8.19 3.31 -1.09
C ILE A 30 9.70 3.09 -0.98
N GLN A 31 10.41 4.10 -0.53
CA GLN A 31 11.79 3.97 -0.07
C GLN A 31 11.82 3.82 1.45
N ILE A 32 12.47 2.77 1.94
CA ILE A 32 12.53 2.42 3.36
C ILE A 32 13.90 1.83 3.72
N SER A 33 14.34 2.05 4.96
CA SER A 33 15.58 1.44 5.46
C SER A 33 15.51 -0.09 5.36
N SER A 34 16.53 -0.71 4.78
CA SER A 34 16.69 -2.17 4.74
C SER A 34 16.77 -2.80 6.15
N ALA A 35 17.12 -2.01 7.17
CA ALA A 35 17.16 -2.42 8.56
C ALA A 35 15.81 -2.28 9.28
N ALA A 36 14.79 -1.67 8.64
CA ALA A 36 13.43 -1.63 9.16
C ALA A 36 12.85 -3.05 9.26
N THR A 37 11.86 -3.24 10.14
CA THR A 37 11.16 -4.52 10.23
C THR A 37 10.00 -4.59 9.25
N LEU A 38 9.50 -5.79 8.99
CA LEU A 38 8.24 -5.97 8.25
C LEU A 38 7.06 -5.28 8.96
N SER A 39 7.04 -5.16 10.29
CA SER A 39 6.04 -4.34 11.00
C SER A 39 6.15 -2.85 10.68
N THR A 40 7.35 -2.32 10.47
CA THR A 40 7.52 -0.93 9.98
C THR A 40 7.06 -0.80 8.54
N LEU A 41 7.30 -1.81 7.69
CA LEU A 41 6.81 -1.82 6.31
C LEU A 41 5.28 -1.87 6.26
N HIS A 42 4.64 -2.68 7.09
CA HIS A 42 3.17 -2.72 7.17
C HIS A 42 2.60 -1.32 7.44
N LYS A 43 3.14 -0.60 8.41
CA LYS A 43 2.68 0.77 8.71
C LYS A 43 2.94 1.74 7.57
N ALA A 44 4.04 1.56 6.83
CA ALA A 44 4.30 2.33 5.62
C ALA A 44 3.30 2.01 4.49
N ILE A 45 2.83 0.76 4.39
CA ILE A 45 1.79 0.38 3.43
C ILE A 45 0.46 1.03 3.82
N GLN A 46 0.06 0.96 5.09
CA GLN A 46 -1.16 1.59 5.59
C GLN A 46 -1.20 3.09 5.25
N SER A 47 -0.12 3.82 5.57
CA SER A 47 -0.02 5.24 5.19
C SER A 47 -0.05 5.49 3.68
N ALA A 48 0.52 4.60 2.86
CA ALA A 48 0.61 4.81 1.41
C ALA A 48 -0.70 4.47 0.66
N PHE A 49 -1.56 3.66 1.28
CA PHE A 49 -2.88 3.28 0.75
C PHE A 49 -4.03 3.96 1.53
N ASP A 50 -3.71 4.88 2.43
CA ASP A 50 -4.68 5.64 3.23
C ASP A 50 -5.64 4.76 4.05
N TRP A 51 -5.06 3.77 4.74
CA TRP A 51 -5.76 2.78 5.55
C TRP A 51 -5.48 2.93 7.05
N GLU A 52 -6.39 2.44 7.89
CA GLU A 52 -6.45 2.79 9.31
C GLU A 52 -5.73 1.82 10.26
N ASP A 53 -5.20 0.70 9.77
CA ASP A 53 -4.63 -0.39 10.57
C ASP A 53 -5.66 -1.02 11.54
N SER A 54 -6.92 -1.08 11.10
CA SER A 54 -8.05 -1.61 11.85
C SER A 54 -8.15 -3.15 11.81
N HIS A 55 -7.49 -3.80 10.85
CA HIS A 55 -7.61 -5.24 10.60
C HIS A 55 -6.31 -6.03 10.79
N LEU A 56 -6.45 -7.35 10.84
CA LEU A 56 -5.30 -8.26 10.88
C LEU A 56 -4.54 -8.24 9.54
N HIS A 57 -3.24 -8.51 9.62
CA HIS A 57 -2.37 -8.58 8.45
C HIS A 57 -1.33 -9.68 8.59
N GLU A 58 -0.77 -10.10 7.45
CA GLU A 58 0.42 -10.93 7.42
C GLU A 58 1.31 -10.70 6.20
N PHE A 59 2.51 -11.25 6.28
CA PHE A 59 3.46 -11.33 5.18
C PHE A 59 3.74 -12.80 4.89
N THR A 60 3.75 -13.17 3.61
CA THR A 60 4.07 -14.52 3.17
C THR A 60 5.04 -14.51 1.99
N THR A 61 5.74 -15.63 1.76
CA THR A 61 6.45 -15.84 0.50
C THR A 61 5.45 -16.04 -0.64
N ILE A 62 5.90 -16.01 -1.90
CA ILE A 62 5.06 -16.37 -3.06
C ILE A 62 4.52 -17.81 -3.01
N LYS A 63 5.01 -18.64 -2.08
CA LYS A 63 4.50 -20.00 -1.81
C LYS A 63 3.58 -20.04 -0.59
N HIS A 64 3.13 -18.88 -0.12
CA HIS A 64 2.27 -18.71 1.06
C HIS A 64 2.90 -19.21 2.38
N GLU A 65 4.23 -19.16 2.48
CA GLU A 65 4.93 -19.46 3.75
C GLU A 65 5.00 -18.19 4.59
N LYS A 66 4.47 -18.23 5.81
CA LYS A 66 4.40 -17.07 6.72
C LYS A 66 5.80 -16.54 7.09
N ILE A 67 5.96 -15.22 7.03
CA ILE A 67 7.19 -14.51 7.41
C ILE A 67 6.97 -13.78 8.74
N ASN A 68 7.96 -13.84 9.64
CA ASN A 68 7.83 -13.20 10.94
C ASN A 68 7.96 -11.68 10.79
N LYS A 69 6.92 -10.93 11.16
CA LYS A 69 6.86 -9.47 11.02
C LYS A 69 7.94 -8.68 11.80
N ARG A 70 8.63 -9.33 12.74
CA ARG A 70 9.77 -8.74 13.48
C ARG A 70 11.11 -8.82 12.73
N GLN A 71 11.20 -9.63 11.68
CA GLN A 71 12.41 -9.73 10.85
C GLN A 71 12.66 -8.43 10.10
N LYS A 72 13.94 -8.12 9.88
CA LYS A 72 14.35 -6.93 9.12
C LYS A 72 14.19 -7.18 7.63
N LEU A 73 13.90 -6.14 6.85
CA LEU A 73 13.71 -6.26 5.41
C LEU A 73 14.91 -6.92 4.74
N LYS A 74 16.14 -6.53 5.07
CA LYS A 74 17.37 -7.12 4.52
C LYS A 74 17.59 -8.61 4.83
N GLU A 75 16.91 -9.14 5.85
CA GLU A 75 17.00 -10.56 6.22
C GLU A 75 16.09 -11.42 5.33
N VAL A 76 15.02 -10.81 4.78
CA VAL A 76 13.97 -11.52 4.06
C VAL A 76 13.85 -11.12 2.60
N LEU A 77 14.35 -9.95 2.20
CA LEU A 77 14.23 -9.38 0.86
C LEU A 77 15.59 -9.13 0.23
N ARG A 78 15.64 -9.24 -1.09
CA ARG A 78 16.76 -8.90 -1.98
C ARG A 78 16.20 -8.42 -3.32
N VAL A 79 16.98 -7.70 -4.11
CA VAL A 79 16.57 -7.23 -5.45
C VAL A 79 15.97 -8.38 -6.27
N GLY A 80 14.81 -8.14 -6.87
CA GLY A 80 14.05 -9.13 -7.65
C GLY A 80 13.27 -10.16 -6.83
N LYS A 81 13.44 -10.21 -5.50
CA LYS A 81 12.60 -11.05 -4.64
C LYS A 81 11.23 -10.41 -4.44
N LYS A 82 10.21 -11.27 -4.41
CA LYS A 82 8.81 -10.91 -4.19
C LYS A 82 8.28 -11.57 -2.92
N ILE A 83 7.43 -10.87 -2.19
CA ILE A 83 6.63 -11.39 -1.07
C ILE A 83 5.20 -10.84 -1.19
N ILE A 84 4.25 -11.47 -0.52
CA ILE A 84 2.87 -11.01 -0.44
C ILE A 84 2.63 -10.39 0.94
N TYR A 85 1.91 -9.27 0.96
CA TYR A 85 1.32 -8.68 2.14
C TYR A 85 -0.20 -8.74 2.00
N THR A 86 -0.87 -9.39 2.95
CA THR A 86 -2.33 -9.48 2.99
C THR A 86 -2.81 -8.66 4.17
N TYR A 87 -3.74 -7.75 3.91
CA TYR A 87 -4.40 -6.91 4.90
C TYR A 87 -5.89 -7.12 4.84
N ASP A 88 -6.51 -7.15 6.02
CA ASP A 88 -7.88 -7.59 6.26
C ASP A 88 -8.16 -9.00 5.74
N PHE A 89 -8.44 -9.93 6.66
CA PHE A 89 -8.73 -11.31 6.26
C PHE A 89 -10.19 -11.51 5.83
N GLY A 90 -11.04 -10.50 6.02
CA GLY A 90 -12.36 -10.43 5.39
C GLY A 90 -12.24 -10.04 3.92
N ASP A 91 -11.78 -8.82 3.66
CA ASP A 91 -11.69 -8.26 2.31
C ASP A 91 -10.51 -8.79 1.48
N CYS A 92 -9.49 -9.35 2.15
CA CYS A 92 -8.34 -10.00 1.53
C CYS A 92 -7.56 -9.08 0.57
N TRP A 93 -7.19 -7.89 1.04
CA TRP A 93 -6.36 -6.96 0.27
C TRP A 93 -4.92 -7.46 0.12
N GLU A 94 -4.64 -8.11 -1.01
CA GLU A 94 -3.32 -8.68 -1.30
C GLU A 94 -2.43 -7.71 -2.07
N HIS A 95 -1.21 -7.50 -1.57
CA HIS A 95 -0.20 -6.67 -2.19
C HIS A 95 1.03 -7.50 -2.55
N LEU A 96 1.48 -7.36 -3.79
CA LEU A 96 2.77 -7.86 -4.22
C LEU A 96 3.86 -6.83 -3.93
N ILE A 97 4.81 -7.19 -3.07
CA ILE A 97 5.94 -6.34 -2.72
C ILE A 97 7.18 -6.83 -3.47
N THR A 98 7.79 -5.96 -4.25
CA THR A 98 9.01 -6.24 -5.02
C THR A 98 10.12 -5.26 -4.64
N VAL A 99 11.33 -5.76 -4.37
CA VAL A 99 12.52 -4.88 -4.26
C VAL A 99 13.03 -4.58 -5.66
N GLU A 100 12.86 -3.34 -6.10
CA GLU A 100 13.33 -2.88 -7.41
C GLU A 100 14.82 -2.56 -7.38
N SER A 101 15.27 -1.84 -6.34
CA SER A 101 16.64 -1.41 -6.21
C SER A 101 17.07 -1.24 -4.75
N ARG A 102 18.38 -1.12 -4.56
CA ARG A 102 19.03 -0.82 -3.29
C ARG A 102 20.02 0.32 -3.51
N GLN A 103 20.07 1.25 -2.57
CA GLN A 103 20.89 2.46 -2.69
C GLN A 103 21.35 2.97 -1.33
N SER A 104 22.38 3.80 -1.35
CA SER A 104 22.77 4.58 -0.18
C SER A 104 21.68 5.59 0.18
N PRO A 105 21.45 5.89 1.47
CA PRO A 105 20.46 6.87 1.88
C PRO A 105 20.87 8.28 1.45
N ASP A 106 19.88 9.06 1.04
CA ASP A 106 20.00 10.52 1.01
C ASP A 106 19.80 11.05 2.43
N LEU A 107 20.86 11.63 3.01
CA LEU A 107 20.87 12.11 4.39
C LEU A 107 19.97 13.35 4.60
N ASN A 108 19.53 14.01 3.53
CA ASN A 108 18.58 15.11 3.59
C ASN A 108 17.12 14.63 3.53
N LYS A 109 16.90 13.34 3.26
CA LYS A 109 15.58 12.74 3.12
C LYS A 109 15.17 12.01 4.41
N LYS A 110 13.87 12.08 4.72
CA LYS A 110 13.27 11.24 5.77
C LYS A 110 12.77 9.93 5.18
N TYR A 111 12.89 8.85 5.95
CA TYR A 111 12.42 7.53 5.58
C TYR A 111 11.50 6.96 6.68
N PRO A 112 10.46 6.18 6.32
CA PRO A 112 10.06 5.85 4.95
C PRO A 112 9.51 7.07 4.19
N CYS A 113 9.49 6.97 2.87
CA CYS A 113 8.87 7.97 2.00
C CYS A 113 8.31 7.30 0.74
N CYS A 114 7.16 7.78 0.27
CA CYS A 114 6.62 7.43 -1.03
C CYS A 114 7.24 8.36 -2.06
N ILE A 115 7.66 7.83 -3.20
CA ILE A 115 8.27 8.64 -4.26
C ILE A 115 7.48 8.61 -5.56
N ASP A 116 6.61 7.63 -5.73
CA ASP A 116 5.88 7.41 -6.96
C ASP A 116 4.69 6.47 -6.69
N GLY A 117 3.76 6.40 -7.64
CA GLY A 117 2.55 5.59 -7.52
C GLY A 117 1.52 5.96 -8.58
N GLN A 118 0.43 5.21 -8.60
CA GLN A 118 -0.67 5.46 -9.52
C GLN A 118 -2.00 4.95 -8.95
N ASN A 119 -3.07 5.65 -9.33
CA ASN A 119 -4.48 5.37 -9.00
C ASN A 119 -4.80 5.50 -7.50
N HIS A 120 -6.05 5.85 -7.24
CA HIS A 120 -6.57 6.00 -5.89
C HIS A 120 -6.56 4.63 -5.19
N ALA A 121 -6.26 4.61 -3.89
CA ALA A 121 -6.37 3.38 -3.12
C ALA A 121 -7.85 3.04 -2.89
N PRO A 122 -8.23 1.75 -2.79
CA PRO A 122 -9.59 1.39 -2.37
C PRO A 122 -9.85 1.85 -0.93
N PHE A 123 -11.09 2.20 -0.61
CA PHE A 123 -11.53 2.42 0.76
C PHE A 123 -11.51 1.11 1.57
N GLU A 124 -11.43 1.19 2.90
CA GLU A 124 -11.56 0.01 3.76
C GLU A 124 -13.02 -0.49 3.79
N ASP A 125 -13.22 -1.76 4.15
CA ASP A 125 -14.54 -2.36 4.41
C ASP A 125 -15.57 -2.32 3.24
N ILE A 126 -15.08 -2.22 2.00
CA ILE A 126 -15.95 -2.21 0.80
C ILE A 126 -16.16 -3.60 0.17
N GLY A 127 -15.59 -4.67 0.74
CA GLY A 127 -15.71 -6.03 0.22
C GLY A 127 -14.56 -6.41 -0.71
N GLY A 128 -13.36 -5.92 -0.43
CA GLY A 128 -12.15 -6.27 -1.15
C GLY A 128 -12.13 -5.75 -2.58
N ILE A 129 -11.24 -6.34 -3.39
CA ILE A 129 -11.00 -5.86 -4.76
C ILE A 129 -12.26 -5.87 -5.63
N PHE A 130 -13.15 -6.85 -5.43
CA PHE A 130 -14.41 -6.90 -6.17
C PHE A 130 -15.35 -5.76 -5.79
N GLY A 131 -15.42 -5.41 -4.50
CA GLY A 131 -16.19 -4.26 -4.04
C GLY A 131 -15.68 -2.95 -4.65
N TYR A 132 -14.38 -2.77 -4.73
CA TYR A 132 -13.78 -1.62 -5.39
C TYR A 132 -14.10 -1.55 -6.89
N LEU A 133 -13.98 -2.67 -7.61
CA LEU A 133 -14.33 -2.71 -9.03
C LEU A 133 -15.82 -2.42 -9.27
N ASP A 134 -16.71 -2.90 -8.39
CA ASP A 134 -18.15 -2.61 -8.44
C ASP A 134 -18.44 -1.12 -8.20
N ILE A 135 -17.66 -0.44 -7.34
CA ILE A 135 -17.69 1.03 -7.22
C ILE A 135 -17.30 1.69 -8.54
N LEU A 136 -16.20 1.26 -9.17
CA LEU A 136 -15.75 1.84 -10.44
C LEU A 136 -16.78 1.67 -11.56
N ASP A 137 -17.42 0.49 -11.64
CA ASP A 137 -18.48 0.22 -12.59
C ASP A 137 -19.70 1.11 -12.32
N ALA A 138 -20.09 1.28 -11.05
CA ALA A 138 -21.20 2.16 -10.66
C ALA A 138 -20.94 3.62 -11.05
N LEU A 139 -19.72 4.12 -10.90
CA LEU A 139 -19.37 5.49 -11.30
C LEU A 139 -19.55 5.75 -12.81
N GLN A 140 -19.56 4.71 -13.63
CA GLN A 140 -19.81 4.81 -15.08
C GLN A 140 -21.28 4.61 -15.46
N ASP A 141 -22.12 4.09 -14.56
CA ASP A 141 -23.55 3.84 -14.80
C ASP A 141 -24.42 4.28 -13.61
N PRO A 142 -25.05 5.48 -13.67
CA PRO A 142 -26.01 5.93 -12.66
C PRO A 142 -27.23 5.03 -12.44
N LYS A 143 -27.44 4.00 -13.29
CA LYS A 143 -28.50 2.98 -13.10
C LYS A 143 -27.99 1.74 -12.39
N HIS A 144 -26.71 1.71 -12.00
CA HIS A 144 -26.15 0.60 -11.26
C HIS A 144 -27.00 0.34 -10.01
N PRO A 145 -27.36 -0.92 -9.69
CA PRO A 145 -28.27 -1.23 -8.58
C PRO A 145 -27.78 -0.73 -7.21
N ARG A 146 -26.47 -0.48 -7.07
CA ARG A 146 -25.81 -0.01 -5.86
C ARG A 146 -25.24 1.40 -5.97
N TYR A 147 -25.62 2.16 -7.00
CA TYR A 147 -25.07 3.50 -7.25
C TYR A 147 -25.21 4.40 -6.01
N ASP A 148 -26.42 4.51 -5.46
CA ASP A 148 -26.70 5.37 -4.31
C ASP A 148 -25.90 4.96 -3.06
N ASP A 149 -25.78 3.64 -2.79
CA ASP A 149 -24.99 3.12 -1.67
C ASP A 149 -23.51 3.51 -1.80
N TYR A 150 -22.96 3.43 -3.02
CA TYR A 150 -21.56 3.75 -3.27
C TYR A 150 -21.26 5.24 -3.26
N MET A 151 -22.19 6.07 -3.73
CA MET A 151 -22.06 7.52 -3.60
C MET A 151 -22.05 7.93 -2.13
N GLN A 152 -22.86 7.29 -1.28
CA GLN A 152 -22.83 7.53 0.15
C GLN A 152 -21.49 7.13 0.77
N ILE A 153 -20.95 5.96 0.42
CA ILE A 153 -19.61 5.52 0.90
C ILE A 153 -18.53 6.53 0.49
N ILE A 154 -18.53 6.96 -0.77
CA ILE A 154 -17.57 7.96 -1.27
C ILE A 154 -17.70 9.27 -0.48
N GLU A 155 -18.92 9.75 -0.25
CA GLU A 155 -19.18 10.97 0.51
C GLU A 155 -18.73 10.85 1.97
N ASP A 156 -18.94 9.71 2.61
CA ASP A 156 -18.49 9.46 3.98
C ASP A 156 -16.95 9.44 4.09
N GLU A 157 -16.26 8.92 3.07
CA GLU A 157 -14.79 8.78 3.03
C GLU A 157 -14.07 10.08 2.65
N ILE A 158 -14.53 10.77 1.60
CA ILE A 158 -13.82 11.94 1.02
C ILE A 158 -14.63 13.23 1.04
N GLY A 159 -15.86 13.21 1.59
CA GLY A 159 -16.78 14.34 1.59
C GLY A 159 -17.46 14.57 0.24
N GLU A 160 -18.05 15.75 0.05
CA GLU A 160 -18.72 16.18 -1.19
C GLU A 160 -17.72 16.53 -2.32
N ILE A 161 -16.66 15.74 -2.48
CA ILE A 161 -15.64 15.88 -3.52
C ILE A 161 -15.89 14.82 -4.60
N GLU A 162 -15.71 15.20 -5.87
CA GLU A 162 -15.76 14.24 -6.97
C GLU A 162 -14.61 13.23 -6.85
N PHE A 163 -14.96 11.95 -6.75
CA PHE A 163 -13.98 10.88 -6.68
C PHE A 163 -13.31 10.65 -8.04
N ASP A 164 -12.00 10.89 -8.10
CA ASP A 164 -11.15 10.54 -9.24
C ASP A 164 -10.38 9.25 -8.94
N PRO A 165 -10.77 8.10 -9.53
CA PRO A 165 -10.08 6.82 -9.30
C PRO A 165 -8.64 6.80 -9.82
N THR A 166 -8.26 7.76 -10.67
CA THR A 166 -6.91 7.88 -11.22
C THR A 166 -5.99 8.77 -10.39
N TYR A 167 -6.55 9.51 -9.42
CA TYR A 167 -5.80 10.45 -8.61
C TYR A 167 -4.73 9.75 -7.77
N PHE A 168 -3.51 10.28 -7.83
CA PHE A 168 -2.44 9.94 -6.93
C PHE A 168 -1.43 11.08 -6.83
N ASN A 169 -1.02 11.43 -5.60
CA ASN A 169 0.10 12.35 -5.36
C ASN A 169 0.93 11.88 -4.17
N SER A 170 2.22 11.62 -4.41
CA SER A 170 3.13 11.12 -3.36
C SER A 170 3.37 12.11 -2.22
N HIS A 171 3.09 13.41 -2.42
CA HIS A 171 3.25 14.44 -1.38
C HIS A 171 2.13 14.41 -0.33
N ASP A 172 0.99 13.82 -0.66
CA ASP A 172 -0.16 13.72 0.26
C ASP A 172 0.12 12.69 1.35
N ILE A 173 0.89 11.65 1.05
CA ILE A 173 1.23 10.57 1.97
C ILE A 173 2.06 11.05 3.16
N LYS A 174 1.59 10.75 4.37
CA LYS A 174 2.30 11.03 5.64
C LYS A 174 2.60 9.73 6.38
N PHE A 175 3.87 9.56 6.80
CA PHE A 175 4.40 8.39 7.51
C PHE A 175 4.69 8.66 8.99
#